data_AF-A0A423LN99-F1
#
_entry.id   AF-A0A423LN99-F1
#
_cell.length_a   1.000
_cell.length_b   1.000
_cell.length_c   1.000
_cell.angle_alpha   90.00
_cell.angle_beta   90.00
_cell.angle_gamma   90.00
#
_symmetry.space_group_name_H-M   'P 1'
#
loop_
_entity.id
_entity.type
_entity.pdbx_description
1 polymer ?
#
loop_
_entity_poly.entity_id
_entity_poly.type
_entity_poly.pdbx_seq_one_letter_code
_entity_poly.pdbx_strand_id
1 'polypeptide(L)'
;MIEIGRGAISKMSARLDGQNVQYAFCLDDVEVPVNPLIGTKVRLEYLGAIHCTHCGRKTKTSFSQGYCYPCMTKLAQCDLCIMSPERCHFDAGTCRDPAWGEQFCMTDHVVYLANSSGIKVGITRATQLPTRWLDQGASQALPIMRVSTRQQSGFVEDLFRSQVADKTNWRALLKGDAVAVDLAQVRDQLFESCAEGLQGLQERFGLQAIQTIADIEPLEIRYPVEQYPAKIVSFNLDKNPIAEGTLLGIKGQYLIFDTGVINIRKYTAYQLAVHQ
;
A
#
# COMPACT_ATOMS: atom_id res chain seq x y z
N MET A 1 28.89 -3.44 12.67
CA MET A 1 27.58 -3.94 12.22
C MET A 1 27.79 -5.32 11.62
N ILE A 2 26.89 -6.24 11.93
CA ILE A 2 26.83 -7.64 11.50
C ILE A 2 25.70 -7.74 10.48
N GLU A 3 25.89 -8.52 9.40
CA GLU A 3 24.82 -8.81 8.45
C GLU A 3 23.76 -9.71 9.11
N ILE A 4 22.51 -9.24 9.15
CA ILE A 4 21.38 -9.96 9.75
C ILE A 4 20.42 -10.52 8.69
N GLY A 5 20.61 -10.17 7.43
CA GLY A 5 19.84 -10.72 6.32
C GLY A 5 20.32 -10.19 4.96
N ARG A 6 20.09 -10.97 3.91
CA ARG A 6 20.39 -10.61 2.53
C ARG A 6 19.40 -11.24 1.56
N GLY A 7 19.13 -10.57 0.44
CA GLY A 7 18.31 -11.13 -0.63
C GLY A 7 17.61 -10.10 -1.50
N ALA A 8 16.75 -10.55 -2.41
CA ALA A 8 15.82 -9.65 -3.10
C ALA A 8 14.82 -9.09 -2.09
N ILE A 9 14.87 -7.79 -1.84
CA ILE A 9 13.90 -7.15 -0.96
C ILE A 9 12.53 -7.10 -1.64
N SER A 10 11.48 -7.39 -0.88
CA SER A 10 10.09 -7.09 -1.23
C SER A 10 9.51 -6.07 -0.24
N LYS A 11 8.23 -5.70 -0.40
CA LYS A 11 7.60 -4.84 0.62
C LYS A 11 7.73 -5.52 1.99
N MET A 12 7.90 -4.74 3.05
CA MET A 12 7.94 -5.29 4.41
C MET A 12 6.61 -5.99 4.71
N SER A 13 6.66 -7.15 5.36
CA SER A 13 5.46 -7.73 5.94
C SER A 13 5.05 -6.87 7.13
N ALA A 14 3.74 -6.68 7.28
CA ALA A 14 3.14 -5.86 8.33
C ALA A 14 1.91 -6.58 8.87
N ARG A 15 1.87 -6.78 10.18
CA ARG A 15 0.76 -7.42 10.89
C ARG A 15 0.38 -6.61 12.13
N LEU A 16 -0.88 -6.72 12.55
CA LEU A 16 -1.33 -6.11 13.79
C LEU A 16 -1.12 -7.06 14.96
N ASP A 17 -0.65 -6.50 16.06
CA ASP A 17 -0.62 -7.09 17.39
C ASP A 17 -1.37 -6.13 18.33
N GLY A 18 -2.64 -6.44 18.56
CA GLY A 18 -3.62 -5.46 19.07
C GLY A 18 -3.75 -4.28 18.11
N GLN A 19 -3.44 -3.07 18.58
CA GLN A 19 -3.41 -1.86 17.76
C GLN A 19 -2.02 -1.56 17.18
N ASN A 20 -0.97 -2.26 17.62
CA ASN A 20 0.41 -1.95 17.24
C ASN A 20 0.82 -2.73 15.98
N VAL A 21 1.56 -2.09 15.09
CA VAL A 21 2.07 -2.74 13.87
C VAL A 21 3.42 -3.41 14.11
N GLN A 22 3.54 -4.67 13.72
CA GLN A 22 4.76 -5.46 13.69
C GLN A 22 5.25 -5.63 12.26
N TYR A 23 6.53 -5.36 12.02
CA TYR A 23 7.18 -5.36 10.71
C TYR A 23 8.29 -6.40 10.63
N ALA A 24 8.45 -7.00 9.46
CA ALA A 24 9.65 -7.74 9.08
C ALA A 24 10.13 -7.34 7.67
N PHE A 25 11.45 -7.31 7.47
CA PHE A 25 12.03 -7.33 6.13
C PHE A 25 11.76 -8.68 5.49
N CYS A 26 11.40 -8.68 4.22
CA CYS A 26 11.23 -9.90 3.43
C CYS A 26 12.31 -9.91 2.35
N LEU A 27 13.38 -10.68 2.58
CA LEU A 27 14.58 -10.80 1.75
C LEU A 27 14.63 -12.22 1.18
N ASP A 28 14.19 -12.40 -0.06
CA ASP A 28 13.89 -13.72 -0.63
C ASP A 28 12.99 -14.53 0.35
N ASP A 29 13.45 -15.68 0.82
CA ASP A 29 12.73 -16.57 1.75
C ASP A 29 13.02 -16.27 3.24
N VAL A 30 13.78 -15.20 3.53
CA VAL A 30 14.17 -14.82 4.90
C VAL A 30 13.33 -13.64 5.39
N GLU A 31 12.67 -13.83 6.53
CA GLU A 31 12.03 -12.75 7.27
C GLU A 31 12.90 -12.28 8.45
N VAL A 32 13.19 -10.98 8.50
CA VAL A 32 13.98 -10.37 9.59
C VAL A 32 13.09 -9.36 10.34
N PRO A 33 12.75 -9.58 11.63
CA PRO A 33 11.96 -8.64 12.41
C PRO A 33 12.60 -7.24 12.47
N VAL A 34 11.83 -6.19 12.19
CA VAL A 34 12.35 -4.80 12.13
C VAL A 34 12.06 -4.04 13.43
N ASN A 35 10.93 -4.29 14.10
CA ASN A 35 10.57 -3.59 15.34
C ASN A 35 11.67 -3.64 16.42
N PRO A 36 12.35 -4.78 16.68
CA PRO A 36 13.44 -4.84 17.65
C PRO A 36 14.69 -4.02 17.27
N LEU A 37 14.78 -3.55 16.03
CA LEU A 37 15.90 -2.76 15.53
C LEU A 37 15.73 -1.26 15.81
N ILE A 38 14.54 -0.83 16.23
CA ILE A 38 14.26 0.57 16.58
C ILE A 38 15.14 0.99 17.76
N GLY A 39 15.68 2.20 17.70
CA GLY A 39 16.67 2.73 18.63
C GLY A 39 18.11 2.28 18.35
N THR A 40 18.33 1.37 17.40
CA THR A 40 19.67 0.86 17.05
C THR A 40 20.13 1.38 15.69
N LYS A 41 21.44 1.26 15.43
CA LYS A 41 22.02 1.61 14.14
C LYS A 41 21.75 0.50 13.13
N VAL A 42 21.09 0.82 12.03
CA VAL A 42 20.77 -0.13 10.95
C VAL A 42 21.32 0.41 9.63
N ARG A 43 21.86 -0.48 8.80
CA ARG A 43 22.35 -0.18 7.45
C ARG A 43 21.68 -1.07 6.42
N LEU A 44 21.11 -0.45 5.39
CA LEU A 44 20.69 -1.10 4.15
C LEU A 44 21.75 -0.84 3.08
N GLU A 45 22.25 -1.91 2.47
CA GLU A 45 23.28 -1.86 1.44
C GLU A 45 22.78 -2.48 0.14
N TYR A 46 22.77 -1.70 -0.94
CA TYR A 46 22.43 -2.18 -2.27
C TYR A 46 23.61 -2.91 -2.90
N LEU A 47 23.41 -4.19 -3.23
CA LEU A 47 24.43 -5.12 -3.72
C LEU A 47 24.64 -5.05 -5.25
N GLY A 48 24.10 -4.04 -5.93
CA GLY A 48 24.35 -3.79 -7.36
C GLY A 48 23.58 -4.70 -8.33
N ALA A 49 22.56 -5.42 -7.86
CA ALA A 49 21.73 -6.29 -8.70
C ALA A 49 20.23 -6.10 -8.44
N ILE A 50 19.44 -6.07 -9.51
CA ILE A 50 17.98 -6.05 -9.46
C ILE A 50 17.49 -7.22 -10.31
N HIS A 51 16.64 -8.08 -9.74
CA HIS A 51 16.11 -9.27 -10.41
C HIS A 51 14.60 -9.19 -10.51
N CYS A 52 14.07 -9.24 -11.75
CA CYS A 52 12.63 -9.18 -12.00
C CYS A 52 11.87 -10.21 -11.13
N THR A 53 10.86 -9.76 -10.38
CA THR A 53 10.07 -10.62 -9.49
C THR A 53 9.30 -11.71 -10.23
N HIS A 54 9.04 -11.53 -11.53
CA HIS A 54 8.33 -12.52 -12.34
C HIS A 54 9.25 -13.52 -13.03
N CYS A 55 10.32 -13.05 -13.67
CA CYS A 55 11.15 -13.89 -14.56
C CYS A 55 12.60 -14.06 -14.09
N GLY A 56 12.97 -13.50 -12.93
CA GLY A 56 14.33 -13.56 -12.38
C GLY A 56 15.40 -12.79 -13.16
N ARG A 57 15.08 -12.28 -14.36
CA ARG A 57 16.05 -11.59 -15.23
C ARG A 57 16.66 -10.38 -14.52
N LYS A 58 17.99 -10.28 -14.58
CA LYS A 58 18.74 -9.09 -14.16
C LYS A 58 18.36 -7.87 -15.00
N THR A 59 18.05 -6.76 -14.33
CA THR A 59 17.64 -5.49 -14.94
C THR A 59 18.42 -4.33 -14.32
N LYS A 60 18.52 -3.21 -15.04
CA LYS A 60 19.15 -1.98 -14.53
C LYS A 60 18.25 -1.15 -13.63
N THR A 61 16.93 -1.38 -13.71
CA THR A 61 15.92 -0.64 -12.97
C THR A 61 14.68 -1.52 -12.75
N SER A 62 13.90 -1.20 -11.72
CA SER A 62 12.67 -1.88 -11.33
C SER A 62 11.45 -1.06 -11.77
N PHE A 63 10.60 -1.64 -12.61
CA PHE A 63 9.34 -1.04 -13.06
C PHE A 63 8.16 -1.63 -12.30
N SER A 64 7.09 -0.86 -12.11
CA SER A 64 5.82 -1.33 -11.53
C SER A 64 6.00 -2.20 -10.27
N GLN A 65 6.92 -1.79 -9.39
CA GLN A 65 7.20 -2.46 -8.11
C GLN A 65 7.81 -3.88 -8.24
N GLY A 66 8.75 -4.09 -9.16
CA GLY A 66 9.56 -5.31 -9.17
C GLY A 66 9.87 -5.92 -10.54
N TYR A 67 9.34 -5.37 -11.63
CA TYR A 67 9.42 -6.00 -12.95
C TYR A 67 10.54 -5.41 -13.82
N CYS A 68 11.12 -6.25 -14.70
CA CYS A 68 11.91 -5.74 -15.82
C CYS A 68 11.00 -5.15 -16.91
N TYR A 69 11.56 -4.32 -17.79
CA TYR A 69 10.80 -3.64 -18.85
C TYR A 69 9.96 -4.61 -19.72
N PRO A 70 10.50 -5.73 -20.24
CA PRO A 70 9.70 -6.69 -21.01
C PRO A 70 8.49 -7.26 -20.25
N CYS A 71 8.66 -7.58 -18.95
CA CYS A 71 7.56 -8.08 -18.13
C CYS A 71 6.52 -6.99 -17.89
N MET A 72 6.94 -5.76 -17.56
CA MET A 72 6.03 -4.63 -17.38
C MET A 72 5.18 -4.37 -18.63
N THR A 73 5.75 -4.52 -19.82
CA THR A 73 5.00 -4.31 -21.08
C THR A 73 4.05 -5.45 -21.44
N LYS A 74 4.21 -6.66 -20.87
CA LYS A 74 3.49 -7.87 -21.29
C LYS A 74 2.48 -8.37 -20.27
N LEU A 75 2.75 -8.22 -18.98
CA LEU A 75 1.94 -8.82 -17.92
C LEU A 75 0.70 -7.98 -17.62
N ALA A 76 -0.46 -8.63 -17.51
CA ALA A 76 -1.73 -7.97 -17.19
C ALA A 76 -1.71 -7.24 -15.84
N GLN A 77 -0.94 -7.75 -14.85
CA GLN A 77 -0.74 -7.09 -13.55
C GLN A 77 0.08 -5.80 -13.59
N CYS A 78 0.54 -5.38 -14.77
CA CYS A 78 1.18 -4.09 -15.02
C CYS A 78 0.32 -3.17 -15.90
N ASP A 79 -0.90 -3.59 -16.26
CA ASP A 79 -1.78 -2.80 -17.11
C ASP A 79 -2.32 -1.56 -16.38
N LEU A 80 -2.78 -0.59 -17.17
CA LEU A 80 -3.37 0.65 -16.67
C LEU A 80 -4.53 0.40 -15.71
N CYS A 81 -5.34 -0.64 -15.94
CA CYS A 81 -6.49 -0.99 -15.12
C CYS A 81 -6.14 -1.38 -13.66
N ILE A 82 -4.85 -1.63 -13.37
CA ILE A 82 -4.37 -1.79 -12.00
C ILE A 82 -4.43 -0.47 -11.23
N MET A 83 -4.11 0.64 -11.89
CA MET A 83 -4.14 2.00 -11.32
C MET A 83 -5.50 2.69 -11.51
N SER A 84 -6.24 2.30 -12.55
CA SER A 84 -7.57 2.80 -12.92
C SER A 84 -8.56 1.64 -13.02
N PRO A 85 -9.05 1.12 -11.87
CA PRO A 85 -9.89 -0.07 -11.81
C PRO A 85 -11.17 0.03 -12.66
N GLU A 86 -11.72 1.23 -12.81
CA GLU A 86 -12.90 1.54 -13.62
C GLU A 86 -12.69 1.23 -15.12
N ARG A 87 -11.43 1.23 -15.59
CA ARG A 87 -11.01 0.90 -16.97
C ARG A 87 -10.59 -0.56 -17.11
N CYS A 88 -11.34 -1.48 -16.50
CA CYS A 88 -11.01 -2.90 -16.47
C CYS A 88 -10.88 -3.52 -17.88
N HIS A 89 -9.66 -3.96 -18.24
CA HIS A 89 -9.43 -4.65 -19.51
C HIS A 89 -10.14 -6.02 -19.61
N PHE A 90 -10.36 -6.71 -18.50
CA PHE A 90 -11.07 -8.00 -18.52
C PHE A 90 -12.54 -7.80 -18.91
N ASP A 91 -13.21 -6.84 -18.28
CA ASP A 91 -14.59 -6.46 -18.63
C ASP A 91 -14.69 -5.99 -20.10
N ALA A 92 -13.69 -5.23 -20.57
CA ALA A 92 -13.59 -4.81 -21.97
C ALA A 92 -13.18 -5.92 -22.96
N GLY A 93 -12.93 -7.16 -22.51
CA GLY A 93 -12.50 -8.27 -23.37
C GLY A 93 -11.09 -8.12 -23.96
N THR A 94 -10.25 -7.26 -23.40
CA THR A 94 -8.90 -6.91 -23.90
C THR A 94 -7.78 -7.27 -22.93
N CYS A 95 -8.10 -7.99 -21.84
CA CYS A 95 -7.08 -8.42 -20.87
C CYS A 95 -6.04 -9.32 -21.53
N ARG A 96 -4.75 -9.01 -21.29
CA ARG A 96 -3.62 -9.76 -21.83
C ARG A 96 -3.50 -11.18 -21.25
N ASP A 97 -4.11 -11.39 -20.08
CA ASP A 97 -4.19 -12.67 -19.40
C ASP A 97 -5.58 -12.80 -18.75
N PRO A 98 -6.58 -13.35 -19.47
CA PRO A 98 -7.93 -13.50 -18.96
C PRO A 98 -8.01 -14.36 -17.70
N ALA A 99 -7.26 -15.46 -17.61
CA ALA A 99 -7.29 -16.33 -16.43
C ALA A 99 -6.82 -15.59 -15.17
N TRP A 100 -5.77 -14.78 -15.30
CA TRP A 100 -5.35 -13.88 -14.22
C TRP A 100 -6.42 -12.82 -13.91
N GLY A 101 -7.02 -12.22 -14.94
CA GLY A 101 -8.06 -11.20 -14.79
C GLY A 101 -9.30 -11.73 -14.06
N GLU A 102 -9.72 -12.97 -14.32
CA GLU A 102 -10.82 -13.61 -13.61
C GLU A 102 -10.51 -13.74 -12.11
N GLN A 103 -9.34 -14.25 -11.76
CA GLN A 103 -8.93 -14.43 -10.36
C GLN A 103 -8.69 -13.11 -9.62
N PHE A 104 -8.19 -12.08 -10.31
CA PHE A 104 -7.78 -10.82 -9.69
C PHE A 104 -8.89 -9.76 -9.71
N CYS A 105 -9.62 -9.64 -10.82
CA CYS A 105 -10.64 -8.61 -11.02
C CYS A 105 -12.03 -9.08 -10.62
N MET A 106 -12.36 -10.36 -10.85
CA MET A 106 -13.70 -10.92 -10.60
C MET A 106 -13.79 -11.60 -9.23
N THR A 107 -13.35 -10.87 -8.22
CA THR A 107 -13.42 -11.25 -6.81
C THR A 107 -13.91 -10.06 -5.99
N ASP A 108 -14.45 -10.35 -4.81
CA ASP A 108 -14.90 -9.31 -3.89
C ASP A 108 -13.80 -8.33 -3.53
N HIS A 109 -14.16 -7.06 -3.64
CA HIS A 109 -13.37 -5.92 -3.21
C HIS A 109 -14.13 -5.15 -2.12
N VAL A 110 -13.36 -4.38 -1.37
CA VAL A 110 -13.84 -3.50 -0.32
C VAL A 110 -13.43 -2.08 -0.69
N VAL A 111 -14.39 -1.18 -0.63
CA VAL A 111 -14.17 0.27 -0.62
C VAL A 111 -14.12 0.71 0.84
N TYR A 112 -13.10 1.49 1.20
CA TYR A 112 -12.85 1.89 2.58
C TYR A 112 -12.46 3.37 2.66
N LEU A 113 -12.69 3.96 3.83
CA LEU A 113 -12.09 5.21 4.26
C LEU A 113 -10.82 4.92 5.05
N ALA A 114 -9.79 5.73 4.85
CA ALA A 114 -8.58 5.67 5.64
C ALA A 114 -8.06 7.07 5.95
N ASN A 115 -7.58 7.25 7.18
CA ASN A 115 -6.93 8.48 7.63
C ASN A 115 -5.44 8.22 7.82
N SER A 116 -4.62 8.66 6.87
CA SER A 116 -3.15 8.51 6.92
C SER A 116 -2.45 9.83 7.24
N SER A 117 -2.87 10.90 6.56
CA SER A 117 -2.44 12.28 6.77
C SER A 117 -3.60 13.25 6.45
N GLY A 118 -4.82 12.73 6.57
CA GLY A 118 -6.01 13.18 5.85
C GLY A 118 -6.81 11.97 5.37
N ILE A 119 -8.12 12.19 5.20
CA ILE A 119 -9.06 11.18 4.74
C ILE A 119 -8.84 10.91 3.26
N LYS A 120 -8.91 9.64 2.89
CA LYS A 120 -8.99 9.19 1.50
C LYS A 120 -9.96 8.03 1.37
N VAL A 121 -10.49 7.87 0.18
CA VAL A 121 -11.21 6.67 -0.25
C VAL A 121 -10.19 5.75 -0.91
N GLY A 122 -10.24 4.47 -0.58
CA GLY A 122 -9.37 3.46 -1.18
C GLY A 122 -10.10 2.17 -1.47
N ILE A 123 -9.53 1.38 -2.37
CA ILE A 123 -10.03 0.04 -2.69
C ILE A 123 -8.99 -1.05 -2.42
N THR A 124 -9.47 -2.25 -2.13
CA THR A 124 -8.62 -3.44 -1.99
C THR A 124 -9.45 -4.71 -2.07
N ARG A 125 -8.80 -5.86 -2.31
CA ARG A 125 -9.44 -7.16 -2.07
C ARG A 125 -9.67 -7.35 -0.58
N ALA A 126 -10.76 -8.02 -0.22
CA ALA A 126 -11.07 -8.35 1.17
C ALA A 126 -9.92 -9.10 1.87
N THR A 127 -9.27 -10.02 1.16
CA THR A 127 -8.12 -10.81 1.65
C THR A 127 -6.84 -10.01 1.93
N GLN A 128 -6.81 -8.72 1.59
CA GLN A 128 -5.67 -7.83 1.85
C GLN A 128 -5.94 -6.87 3.01
N LEU A 129 -7.08 -6.99 3.69
CA LEU A 129 -7.34 -6.25 4.92
C LEU A 129 -6.81 -7.03 6.13
N PRO A 130 -6.13 -6.38 7.10
CA PRO A 130 -5.82 -4.95 7.17
C PRO A 130 -4.50 -4.55 6.48
N THR A 131 -3.75 -5.48 5.89
CA THR A 131 -2.41 -5.25 5.30
C THR A 131 -2.35 -4.05 4.36
N ARG A 132 -3.38 -3.80 3.54
CA ARG A 132 -3.43 -2.64 2.65
C ARG A 132 -3.40 -1.31 3.41
N TRP A 133 -4.09 -1.22 4.55
CA TRP A 133 -4.10 -0.03 5.39
C TRP A 133 -2.74 0.20 6.04
N LEU A 134 -2.11 -0.88 6.51
CA LEU A 134 -0.76 -0.88 7.06
C LEU A 134 0.26 -0.41 6.04
N ASP A 135 0.21 -0.93 4.80
CA ASP A 135 1.10 -0.51 3.70
C ASP A 135 1.01 0.99 3.39
N GLN A 136 -0.16 1.57 3.61
CA GLN A 136 -0.45 2.97 3.33
C GLN A 136 -0.20 3.90 4.53
N GLY A 137 0.14 3.37 5.70
CA GLY A 137 0.37 4.17 6.89
C GLY A 137 -0.91 4.82 7.44
N ALA A 138 -2.08 4.18 7.27
CA ALA A 138 -3.33 4.67 7.86
C ALA A 138 -3.30 4.53 9.38
N SER A 139 -3.63 5.60 10.12
CA SER A 139 -3.86 5.59 11.56
C SER A 139 -5.28 5.16 11.91
N GLN A 140 -6.24 5.41 11.01
CA GLN A 140 -7.61 4.91 11.12
C GLN A 140 -8.06 4.33 9.78
N ALA A 141 -8.85 3.27 9.80
CA ALA A 141 -9.48 2.74 8.59
C ALA A 141 -10.88 2.17 8.86
N LEU A 142 -11.81 2.40 7.94
CA LEU A 142 -13.19 1.93 8.03
C LEU A 142 -13.62 1.34 6.68
N PRO A 143 -13.92 0.04 6.58
CA PRO A 143 -14.58 -0.50 5.39
C PRO A 143 -16.01 0.03 5.31
N ILE A 144 -16.41 0.52 4.14
CA ILE A 144 -17.71 1.16 3.95
C ILE A 144 -18.59 0.46 2.92
N MET A 145 -18.01 -0.24 1.95
CA MET A 145 -18.78 -1.00 0.95
C MET A 145 -18.07 -2.29 0.55
N ARG A 146 -18.84 -3.35 0.28
CA ARG A 146 -18.41 -4.57 -0.39
C ARG A 146 -18.93 -4.55 -1.82
N VAL A 147 -18.07 -4.86 -2.77
CA VAL A 147 -18.42 -4.90 -4.19
C VAL A 147 -17.89 -6.17 -4.85
N SER A 148 -18.63 -6.71 -5.80
CA SER A 148 -18.33 -8.04 -6.37
C SER A 148 -17.13 -8.06 -7.32
N THR A 149 -16.75 -6.92 -7.88
CA THR A 149 -15.60 -6.84 -8.80
C THR A 149 -14.71 -5.64 -8.52
N ARG A 150 -13.45 -5.76 -8.95
CA ARG A 150 -12.48 -4.67 -8.93
C ARG A 150 -12.98 -3.44 -9.70
N GLN A 151 -13.63 -3.64 -10.83
CA GLN A 151 -14.12 -2.53 -11.66
C GLN A 151 -15.20 -1.73 -10.95
N GLN A 152 -16.17 -2.42 -10.33
CA GLN A 152 -17.20 -1.81 -9.51
C GLN A 152 -16.60 -0.99 -8.37
N SER A 153 -15.54 -1.52 -7.72
CA SER A 153 -14.82 -0.75 -6.70
C SER A 153 -14.21 0.55 -7.25
N GLY A 154 -13.74 0.54 -8.50
CA GLY A 154 -13.23 1.73 -9.18
C GLY A 154 -14.31 2.79 -9.41
N PHE A 155 -15.49 2.39 -9.90
CA PHE A 155 -16.60 3.32 -10.08
C PHE A 155 -17.08 3.93 -8.76
N VAL A 156 -17.18 3.13 -7.70
CA VAL A 156 -17.54 3.61 -6.36
C VAL A 156 -16.46 4.52 -5.77
N GLU A 157 -15.18 4.16 -5.92
CA GLU A 157 -14.06 4.99 -5.46
C GLU A 157 -14.03 6.34 -6.17
N ASP A 158 -14.23 6.38 -7.49
CA ASP A 158 -14.26 7.61 -8.27
C ASP A 158 -15.43 8.51 -7.86
N LEU A 159 -16.61 7.93 -7.67
CA LEU A 159 -17.79 8.62 -7.17
C LEU A 159 -17.50 9.33 -5.83
N PHE A 160 -16.95 8.61 -4.84
CA PHE A 160 -16.65 9.19 -3.53
C PHE A 160 -15.45 10.13 -3.53
N ARG A 161 -14.46 9.91 -4.40
CA ARG A 161 -13.26 10.77 -4.48
C ARG A 161 -13.61 12.20 -4.88
N SER A 162 -14.70 12.40 -5.63
CA SER A 162 -15.20 13.74 -5.96
C SER A 162 -15.56 14.59 -4.74
N GLN A 163 -15.91 13.94 -3.62
CA GLN A 163 -16.35 14.59 -2.38
C GLN A 163 -15.25 14.65 -1.31
N VAL A 164 -14.23 13.81 -1.42
CA VAL A 164 -13.08 13.80 -0.49
C VAL A 164 -11.91 14.55 -1.11
N ALA A 165 -11.52 15.66 -0.49
CA ALA A 165 -10.32 16.38 -0.89
C ALA A 165 -9.09 15.47 -0.70
N ASP A 166 -8.57 14.90 -1.79
CA ASP A 166 -7.35 14.08 -1.76
C ASP A 166 -6.15 14.96 -1.40
N LYS A 167 -5.87 15.03 -0.10
CA LYS A 167 -4.74 15.77 0.48
C LYS A 167 -3.56 14.84 0.80
N THR A 168 -3.43 13.72 0.09
CA THR A 168 -2.42 12.70 0.41
C THR A 168 -1.02 13.13 -0.05
N ASN A 169 -0.28 13.83 0.80
CA ASN A 169 1.14 14.08 0.62
C ASN A 169 1.94 13.06 1.44
N TRP A 170 2.71 12.18 0.78
CA TRP A 170 3.53 11.18 1.49
C TRP A 170 4.50 11.80 2.51
N ARG A 171 4.89 13.08 2.33
CA ARG A 171 5.70 13.79 3.33
C ARG A 171 4.90 14.09 4.59
N ALA A 172 3.60 14.37 4.48
CA ALA A 172 2.75 14.60 5.64
C ALA A 172 2.60 13.34 6.50
N LEU A 173 2.57 12.15 5.87
CA LEU A 173 2.56 10.86 6.56
C LEU A 173 3.75 10.70 7.54
N LEU A 174 4.91 11.27 7.22
CA LEU A 174 6.15 11.13 7.99
C LEU A 174 6.45 12.36 8.86
N LYS A 175 5.50 13.26 9.06
CA LYS A 175 5.64 14.44 9.94
C LYS A 175 4.97 14.29 11.29
N GLY A 176 4.23 13.21 11.51
CA GLY A 176 3.46 12.98 12.71
C GLY A 176 2.29 12.04 12.46
N ASP A 177 1.46 11.91 13.49
CA ASP A 177 0.18 11.22 13.37
C ASP A 177 -0.89 12.13 12.80
N ALA A 178 -1.80 11.53 12.04
CA ALA A 178 -2.98 12.24 11.59
C ALA A 178 -3.87 12.54 12.78
N VAL A 179 -4.50 13.72 12.76
CA VAL A 179 -5.56 14.04 13.72
C VAL A 179 -6.70 13.03 13.51
N ALA A 180 -7.16 12.42 14.60
CA ALA A 180 -8.27 11.48 14.55
C ALA A 180 -9.52 12.16 13.98
N VAL A 181 -10.27 11.42 13.16
CA VAL A 181 -11.53 11.87 12.57
C VAL A 181 -12.60 10.81 12.80
N ASP A 182 -13.85 11.25 12.90
CA ASP A 182 -15.00 10.38 12.92
C ASP A 182 -15.25 9.82 11.50
N LEU A 183 -14.69 8.64 11.22
CA LEU A 183 -14.84 8.00 9.92
C LEU A 183 -16.28 7.54 9.66
N ALA A 184 -17.08 7.29 10.69
CA ALA A 184 -18.49 6.90 10.53
C ALA A 184 -19.31 8.10 10.06
N GLN A 185 -19.12 9.27 10.68
CA GLN A 185 -19.75 10.51 10.23
C GLN A 185 -19.36 10.85 8.79
N VAL A 186 -18.08 10.71 8.42
CA VAL A 186 -17.63 10.97 7.04
C VAL A 186 -18.24 9.98 6.06
N ARG A 187 -18.36 8.69 6.42
CA ARG A 187 -19.06 7.69 5.61
C ARG A 187 -20.50 8.12 5.35
N ASP A 188 -21.21 8.51 6.40
CA ASP A 188 -22.63 8.85 6.30
C ASP A 188 -22.84 10.09 5.41
N GLN A 189 -21.98 11.10 5.54
CA GLN A 189 -21.96 12.26 4.64
C GLN A 189 -21.67 11.88 3.19
N LEU A 190 -20.76 10.92 2.94
CA LEU A 190 -20.47 10.43 1.59
C LEU A 190 -21.66 9.67 1.00
N PHE A 191 -22.33 8.84 1.79
CA PHE A 191 -23.52 8.13 1.33
C PHE A 191 -24.67 9.07 1.03
N GLU A 192 -24.88 10.10 1.84
CA GLU A 192 -25.91 11.12 1.59
C GLU A 192 -25.59 11.94 0.33
N SER A 193 -24.37 12.49 0.23
CA SER A 193 -23.97 13.33 -0.91
C SER A 193 -23.88 12.59 -2.24
N CYS A 194 -23.57 11.29 -2.22
CA CYS A 194 -23.46 10.45 -3.42
C CYS A 194 -24.64 9.49 -3.60
N ALA A 195 -25.76 9.69 -2.92
CA ALA A 195 -26.90 8.76 -2.91
C ALA A 195 -27.40 8.43 -4.33
N GLU A 196 -27.61 9.44 -5.17
CA GLU A 196 -28.07 9.27 -6.56
C GLU A 196 -27.05 8.47 -7.39
N GLY A 197 -25.77 8.79 -7.27
CA GLY A 197 -24.70 8.07 -7.98
C GLY A 197 -24.59 6.60 -7.53
N LEU A 198 -24.72 6.34 -6.23
CA LEU A 198 -24.73 4.99 -5.69
C LEU A 198 -25.94 4.18 -6.17
N GLN A 199 -27.12 4.79 -6.16
CA GLN A 199 -28.33 4.17 -6.70
C GLN A 199 -28.15 3.82 -8.18
N GLY A 200 -27.62 4.73 -8.99
CA GLY A 200 -27.35 4.45 -10.42
C GLY A 200 -26.35 3.29 -10.63
N LEU A 201 -25.32 3.18 -9.78
CA LEU A 201 -24.40 2.04 -9.82
C LEU A 201 -25.11 0.73 -9.40
N GLN A 202 -25.96 0.77 -8.38
CA GLN A 202 -26.74 -0.40 -7.92
C GLN A 202 -27.80 -0.84 -8.94
N GLU A 203 -28.44 0.08 -9.65
CA GLU A 203 -29.36 -0.23 -10.75
C GLU A 203 -28.61 -0.87 -11.92
N ARG A 204 -27.41 -0.38 -12.23
CA ARG A 204 -26.58 -0.92 -13.31
C ARG A 204 -26.01 -2.32 -13.01
N PHE A 205 -25.52 -2.54 -11.79
CA PHE A 205 -24.76 -3.75 -11.44
C PHE A 205 -25.53 -4.72 -10.53
N GLY A 206 -26.65 -4.29 -9.95
CA GLY A 206 -27.46 -5.03 -8.99
C GLY A 206 -27.10 -4.69 -7.54
N LEU A 207 -28.12 -4.69 -6.68
CA LEU A 207 -27.98 -4.43 -5.23
C LEU A 207 -27.01 -5.41 -4.54
N GLN A 208 -26.95 -6.66 -4.98
CA GLN A 208 -26.04 -7.65 -4.44
C GLN A 208 -24.58 -7.41 -4.86
N ALA A 209 -24.35 -6.70 -5.96
CA ALA A 209 -23.00 -6.43 -6.44
C ALA A 209 -22.35 -5.23 -5.74
N ILE A 210 -23.15 -4.32 -5.15
CA ILE A 210 -22.67 -3.11 -4.49
C ILE A 210 -23.46 -2.94 -3.18
N GLN A 211 -22.86 -3.41 -2.09
CA GLN A 211 -23.47 -3.46 -0.77
C GLN A 211 -22.77 -2.51 0.19
N THR A 212 -23.55 -1.74 0.95
CA THR A 212 -23.03 -0.96 2.07
C THR A 212 -22.61 -1.89 3.21
N ILE A 213 -21.60 -1.48 3.96
CA ILE A 213 -21.16 -2.12 5.19
C ILE A 213 -21.55 -1.18 6.33
N ALA A 214 -22.45 -1.65 7.18
CA ALA A 214 -22.91 -0.94 8.38
C ALA A 214 -22.34 -1.59 9.65
N ASP A 215 -22.44 -0.88 10.77
CA ASP A 215 -22.18 -1.40 12.12
C ASP A 215 -20.77 -1.98 12.34
N ILE A 216 -19.76 -1.42 11.66
CA ILE A 216 -18.35 -1.71 11.89
C ILE A 216 -17.68 -0.49 12.50
N GLU A 217 -16.95 -0.71 13.59
CA GLU A 217 -16.12 0.31 14.23
C GLU A 217 -14.84 0.58 13.41
N PRO A 218 -14.39 1.84 13.31
CA PRO A 218 -13.09 2.17 12.73
C PRO A 218 -11.95 1.42 13.42
N LEU A 219 -11.06 0.85 12.62
CA LEU A 219 -9.83 0.25 13.12
C LEU A 219 -8.79 1.33 13.40
N GLU A 220 -8.38 1.45 14.66
CA GLU A 220 -7.26 2.28 15.10
C GLU A 220 -5.92 1.53 14.95
N ILE A 221 -4.93 2.19 14.36
CA ILE A 221 -3.62 1.62 14.02
C ILE A 221 -2.51 2.51 14.56
N ARG A 222 -1.63 1.91 15.36
CA ARG A 222 -0.46 2.55 15.99
C ARG A 222 0.83 2.02 15.39
N TYR A 223 1.63 2.95 14.87
CA TYR A 223 2.92 2.62 14.26
C TYR A 223 4.06 2.77 15.28
N PRO A 224 5.09 1.90 15.21
CA PRO A 224 6.24 1.98 16.11
C PRO A 224 7.16 3.13 15.65
N VAL A 225 6.88 4.35 16.11
CA VAL A 225 7.68 5.55 15.82
C VAL A 225 8.05 6.22 17.12
N GLU A 226 9.35 6.22 17.45
CA GLU A 226 9.87 6.95 18.61
C GLU A 226 10.01 8.45 18.31
N GLN A 227 10.46 8.78 17.09
CA GLN A 227 10.65 10.16 16.70
C GLN A 227 10.41 10.38 15.20
N TYR A 228 9.61 11.39 14.88
CA TYR A 228 9.41 11.87 13.51
C TYR A 228 10.52 12.85 13.10
N PRO A 229 10.99 12.80 11.84
CA PRO A 229 12.06 13.66 11.37
C PRO A 229 11.60 15.12 11.22
N ALA A 230 12.40 16.06 11.72
CA ALA A 230 12.14 17.49 11.53
C ALA A 230 12.19 17.91 10.05
N LYS A 231 13.06 17.26 9.27
CA LYS A 231 13.20 17.44 7.82
C LYS A 231 13.22 16.09 7.12
N ILE A 232 12.40 15.95 6.08
CA ILE A 232 12.33 14.71 5.31
C ILE A 232 13.39 14.73 4.20
N VAL A 233 14.44 13.94 4.39
CA VAL A 233 15.47 13.63 3.39
C VAL A 233 15.29 12.19 2.95
N SER A 234 15.01 11.95 1.67
CA SER A 234 14.82 10.58 1.17
C SER A 234 16.16 9.97 0.76
N PHE A 235 16.46 8.79 1.26
CA PHE A 235 17.54 7.97 0.73
C PHE A 235 17.27 7.55 -0.71
N ASN A 236 18.33 7.45 -1.51
CA ASN A 236 18.28 7.01 -2.89
C ASN A 236 19.40 6.00 -3.17
N LEU A 237 19.07 4.69 -3.15
CA LEU A 237 20.04 3.61 -3.32
C LEU A 237 20.66 3.56 -4.73
N ASP A 238 20.01 4.15 -5.74
CA ASP A 238 20.57 4.27 -7.09
C ASP A 238 21.70 5.30 -7.16
N LYS A 239 21.72 6.29 -6.24
CA LYS A 239 22.73 7.36 -6.18
C LYS A 239 23.79 7.09 -5.12
N ASN A 240 23.37 6.61 -3.95
CA ASN A 240 24.22 6.21 -2.85
C ASN A 240 23.75 4.84 -2.40
N PRO A 241 24.53 3.75 -2.59
CA PRO A 241 24.09 2.38 -2.33
C PRO A 241 23.89 2.08 -0.84
N ILE A 242 24.03 3.06 0.05
CA ILE A 242 23.89 2.91 1.49
C ILE A 242 22.78 3.84 2.00
N ALA A 243 21.86 3.26 2.77
CA ALA A 243 20.98 3.98 3.68
C ALA A 243 21.27 3.50 5.11
N GLU A 244 21.79 4.37 5.95
CA GLU A 244 22.30 4.01 7.28
C GLU A 244 22.00 5.14 8.25
N GLY A 245 21.67 4.78 9.50
CA GLY A 245 21.45 5.70 10.61
C GLY A 245 20.90 4.95 11.83
N THR A 246 20.50 5.68 12.85
CA THR A 246 19.69 5.13 13.95
C THR A 246 18.25 5.01 13.48
N LEU A 247 17.65 3.81 13.55
CA LEU A 247 16.25 3.60 13.18
C LEU A 247 15.33 4.18 14.27
N LEU A 248 14.63 5.26 13.97
CA LEU A 248 13.72 5.96 14.89
C LEU A 248 12.27 5.50 14.78
N GLY A 249 11.93 4.75 13.73
CA GLY A 249 10.58 4.24 13.59
C GLY A 249 10.24 3.69 12.21
N ILE A 250 9.02 3.17 12.11
CA ILE A 250 8.46 2.59 10.89
C ILE A 250 7.02 3.05 10.74
N LYS A 251 6.65 3.58 9.58
CA LYS A 251 5.26 3.94 9.26
C LYS A 251 4.95 3.65 7.80
N GLY A 252 3.88 2.89 7.54
CA GLY A 252 3.61 2.44 6.19
C GLY A 252 4.68 1.45 5.70
N GLN A 253 5.24 1.74 4.53
CA GLN A 253 6.41 1.05 3.98
C GLN A 253 7.70 1.90 4.11
N TYR A 254 7.71 2.87 5.02
CA TYR A 254 8.86 3.75 5.26
C TYR A 254 9.58 3.37 6.55
N LEU A 255 10.90 3.25 6.46
CA LEU A 255 11.78 3.35 7.62
C LEU A 255 12.17 4.81 7.84
N ILE A 256 12.22 5.21 9.11
CA ILE A 256 12.57 6.54 9.55
C ILE A 256 13.89 6.44 10.31
N PHE A 257 14.95 7.05 9.77
CA PHE A 257 16.24 7.18 10.42
C PHE A 257 16.46 8.63 10.88
N ASP A 258 17.36 8.82 11.84
CA ASP A 258 17.91 10.12 12.22
C ASP A 258 18.54 10.89 11.04
N THR A 259 19.10 10.17 10.07
CA THR A 259 19.76 10.71 8.88
C THR A 259 18.88 10.82 7.64
N GLY A 260 17.66 10.26 7.64
CA GLY A 260 16.78 10.26 6.47
C GLY A 260 15.67 9.22 6.51
N VAL A 261 14.89 9.12 5.44
CA VAL A 261 13.78 8.15 5.31
C VAL A 261 13.94 7.32 4.04
N ILE A 262 13.48 6.08 4.06
CA ILE A 262 13.50 5.20 2.89
C ILE A 262 12.20 4.41 2.77
N ASN A 263 11.60 4.44 1.58
CA ASN A 263 10.45 3.59 1.26
C ASN A 263 10.95 2.23 0.74
N ILE A 264 10.76 1.16 1.49
CA ILE A 264 11.27 -0.17 1.14
C ILE A 264 10.59 -0.72 -0.11
N ARG A 265 9.28 -0.50 -0.27
CA ARG A 265 8.51 -0.92 -1.45
C ARG A 265 9.01 -0.32 -2.76
N LYS A 266 9.65 0.86 -2.74
CA LYS A 266 10.31 1.45 -3.93
C LYS A 266 11.42 0.54 -4.46
N TYR A 267 12.12 -0.16 -3.56
CA TYR A 267 13.28 -0.99 -3.88
C TYR A 267 12.91 -2.47 -4.05
N THR A 268 11.63 -2.82 -4.19
CA THR A 268 11.24 -4.20 -4.54
C THR A 268 12.05 -4.69 -5.75
N ALA A 269 12.57 -5.92 -5.66
CA ALA A 269 13.50 -6.59 -6.58
C ALA A 269 14.99 -6.24 -6.42
N TYR A 270 15.35 -5.25 -5.60
CA TYR A 270 16.75 -4.93 -5.35
C TYR A 270 17.38 -5.97 -4.43
N GLN A 271 18.60 -6.39 -4.75
CA GLN A 271 19.41 -7.22 -3.86
C GLN A 271 20.00 -6.35 -2.76
N LEU A 272 19.53 -6.54 -1.53
CA LEU A 272 19.99 -5.77 -0.37
C LEU A 272 20.67 -6.70 0.65
N ALA A 273 21.63 -6.15 1.38
CA ALA A 273 22.06 -6.67 2.68
C ALA A 273 21.60 -5.71 3.78
N VAL A 274 21.16 -6.27 4.90
CA VAL A 274 20.72 -5.54 6.10
C VAL A 274 21.72 -5.82 7.21
N HIS A 275 22.23 -4.76 7.83
CA HIS A 275 23.22 -4.86 8.92
C HIS A 275 22.73 -4.14 10.18
N GLN A 276 23.14 -4.66 11.35
CA GLN A 276 22.93 -4.07 12.68
C GLN A 276 24.23 -4.12 13.50
#